data_AF-A0A915NPM5-F1
#
_entry.id   AF-A0A915NPM5-F1
#
_cell.length_a   1.000
_cell.length_b   1.000
_cell.length_c   1.000
_cell.angle_alpha   90.00
_cell.angle_beta   90.00
_cell.angle_gamma   90.00
#
_symmetry.space_group_name_H-M   'P 1'
#
loop_
_entity.id
_entity.type
_entity.pdbx_description
1 polymer ?
#
loop_
_entity_poly.entity_id
_entity_poly.type
_entity_poly.pdbx_seq_one_letter_code
_entity_poly.pdbx_strand_id
1 'polypeptide(L)'
;MVSDVYYNKNDTSFIGMEILDEQKNPINHAPSKGQMMVAERMKELIGNTKLFGEKFFPEFVLSLGDNFYDSGISLKDADERFLKTFYKAYGGIGLQWITLAGNNDYKVPKNEQINITENKNGKGKKHKGHHKNVHISEEEKKRIEKQEKDENFEKARERVLAQMIHSEMKFPSEYYVHSHNLEGFNVVFIMIDTFLLCGGSRKDSLSLQKEEGLSQEKKTAKKLAQEKHFAWLEKTLPKYSRADYLFVAGHYPLYMSEGDRSYTCANRLRNLFKKNNISAYLAGHEHSLKYIQIPESETFTFNQIVSGAATKMENCLQEKHVLSNYKDDYEDKIINMTPYFRICHPAGLNETQFKENQKILKKEWTEKRILEEEIKEIEQIKEDQVVPEDLVNEYWRKKAELKELEKQLDADTFVNGGFVAVKIDINFARFSFETVGENELKSRVGRKIVTGKQNHLGVFSLVFYDKIYLR
;
A
#
# COMPACT_ATOMS: atom_id res chain seq x y z
N MET A 1 -13.96 -15.72 36.16
CA MET A 1 -13.40 -14.74 37.11
C MET A 1 -12.30 -14.02 36.36
N VAL A 2 -12.60 -12.78 35.97
CA VAL A 2 -11.71 -11.89 35.23
C VAL A 2 -10.76 -11.29 36.26
N SER A 3 -9.45 -11.47 36.10
CA SER A 3 -8.46 -10.77 36.92
C SER A 3 -7.99 -9.56 36.16
N ASP A 4 -8.45 -8.39 36.60
CA ASP A 4 -8.02 -7.07 36.15
C ASP A 4 -6.52 -6.89 36.45
N VAL A 5 -5.71 -6.68 35.40
CA VAL A 5 -4.37 -6.10 35.54
C VAL A 5 -4.46 -4.67 35.02
N TYR A 6 -4.55 -3.73 35.96
CA TYR A 6 -4.45 -2.30 35.71
C TYR A 6 -3.05 -1.96 35.20
N TYR A 7 -2.93 -1.53 33.94
CA TYR A 7 -1.73 -0.88 33.42
C TYR A 7 -1.70 0.58 33.91
N ASN A 8 -0.77 0.88 34.81
CA ASN A 8 -0.55 2.22 35.34
C ASN A 8 0.25 3.05 34.33
N LYS A 9 -0.28 4.22 33.93
CA LYS A 9 0.18 5.02 32.78
C LYS A 9 1.44 5.86 33.03
N ASN A 10 2.13 5.69 34.17
CA ASN A 10 3.17 6.61 34.65
C ASN A 10 4.49 5.96 35.12
N ASP A 11 4.78 4.69 34.80
CA ASP A 11 6.05 4.08 35.21
C ASP A 11 7.11 4.17 34.09
N THR A 12 8.00 5.16 34.20
CA THR A 12 9.16 5.38 33.29
C THR A 12 10.42 4.66 33.75
N SER A 13 10.31 3.55 34.48
CA SER A 13 11.49 2.75 34.87
C SER A 13 11.93 1.84 33.72
N PHE A 14 12.77 2.38 32.84
CA PHE A 14 13.64 1.60 31.95
C PHE A 14 14.53 0.68 32.80
N ILE A 15 14.22 -0.62 32.83
CA ILE A 15 15.15 -1.64 33.35
C ILE A 15 16.06 -2.03 32.20
N GLY A 16 17.37 -1.83 32.43
CA GLY A 16 18.42 -2.01 31.46
C GLY A 16 18.47 -3.42 30.87
N MET A 17 18.52 -3.49 29.55
CA MET A 17 19.06 -4.62 28.80
C MET A 17 20.21 -4.11 27.94
N GLU A 18 21.31 -4.83 28.01
CA GLU A 18 22.57 -4.58 27.33
C GLU A 18 22.37 -4.21 25.86
N ILE A 19 23.05 -3.14 25.44
CA ILE A 19 23.23 -2.78 24.04
C ILE A 19 24.07 -3.91 23.41
N LEU A 20 23.39 -4.88 22.79
CA LEU A 20 24.05 -5.88 21.96
C LEU A 20 24.62 -5.19 20.72
N ASP A 21 25.94 -5.31 20.57
CA ASP A 21 26.76 -4.82 19.47
C ASP A 21 26.12 -5.12 18.09
N GLU A 22 25.52 -4.11 17.46
CA GLU A 22 24.74 -4.20 16.22
C GLU A 22 25.57 -4.55 14.97
N GLN A 23 26.89 -4.70 15.08
CA GLN A 23 27.77 -4.82 13.91
C GLN A 23 28.16 -6.26 13.49
N LYS A 24 27.74 -7.32 14.19
CA LYS A 24 28.21 -8.69 13.88
C LYS A 24 27.17 -9.76 13.57
N ASN A 25 25.88 -9.52 13.74
CA ASN A 25 24.83 -10.40 13.24
C ASN A 25 23.53 -9.61 13.01
N PRO A 26 22.91 -9.64 11.82
CA PRO A 26 21.62 -9.00 11.64
C PRO A 26 20.60 -9.63 12.60
N ILE A 27 20.00 -8.81 13.47
CA ILE A 27 18.93 -9.26 14.36
C ILE A 27 17.78 -9.74 13.46
N ASN A 28 17.50 -11.04 13.50
CA ASN A 28 16.42 -11.63 12.73
C ASN A 28 15.10 -10.89 13.02
N HIS A 29 14.36 -10.52 11.98
CA HIS A 29 13.10 -9.75 12.04
C HIS A 29 13.18 -8.31 12.57
N ALA A 30 14.36 -7.69 12.65
CA ALA A 30 14.45 -6.25 12.87
C ALA A 30 13.77 -5.45 11.73
N PRO A 31 13.31 -4.21 11.99
CA PRO A 31 12.69 -3.39 10.95
C PRO A 31 13.69 -3.12 9.84
N SER A 32 13.23 -3.05 8.59
CA SER A 32 14.11 -2.62 7.51
C SER A 32 14.50 -1.15 7.70
N LYS A 33 15.64 -0.73 7.13
CA LYS A 33 16.01 0.70 7.13
C LYS A 33 14.90 1.57 6.50
N GLY A 34 14.22 1.09 5.46
CA GLY A 34 13.07 1.79 4.87
C GLY A 34 11.90 1.95 5.83
N GLN A 35 11.58 0.88 6.56
CA GLN A 35 10.53 0.92 7.58
C GLN A 35 10.83 1.95 8.68
N MET A 36 12.09 1.99 9.16
CA MET A 36 12.55 2.98 10.15
C MET A 36 12.40 4.41 9.64
N MET A 37 12.82 4.68 8.40
CA MET A 37 12.76 6.02 7.81
C MET A 37 11.32 6.51 7.62
N VAL A 38 10.41 5.62 7.20
CA VAL A 38 8.98 5.96 7.13
C VAL A 38 8.44 6.28 8.52
N ALA A 39 8.82 5.51 9.54
CA ALA A 39 8.39 5.76 10.92
C ALA A 39 8.91 7.10 11.47
N GLU A 40 10.17 7.44 11.20
CA GLU A 40 10.76 8.74 11.54
C GLU A 40 10.01 9.88 10.84
N ARG A 41 9.71 9.72 9.55
CA ARG A 41 8.97 10.74 8.80
C ARG A 41 7.56 10.94 9.31
N MET A 42 6.87 9.86 9.71
CA MET A 42 5.57 9.98 10.37
C MET A 42 5.67 10.83 11.63
N LYS A 43 6.67 10.59 12.49
CA LYS A 43 6.91 11.36 13.73
C LYS A 43 7.17 12.84 13.44
N GLU A 44 7.94 13.15 12.40
CA GLU A 44 8.21 14.52 11.99
C GLU A 44 6.96 15.25 11.50
N LEU A 45 6.12 14.57 10.70
CA LEU A 45 4.94 15.18 10.10
C LEU A 45 3.89 15.54 11.16
N ILE A 46 3.69 14.66 12.14
CA ILE A 46 2.68 14.82 13.18
C ILE A 46 3.01 16.03 14.05
N GLY A 47 2.11 17.00 14.08
CA GLY A 47 2.16 18.21 14.92
C GLY A 47 3.14 19.30 14.50
N ASN A 48 4.09 19.01 13.61
CA ASN A 48 5.08 19.99 13.13
C ASN A 48 4.82 20.46 11.69
N THR A 49 4.13 19.65 10.88
CA THR A 49 3.81 20.03 9.49
C THR A 49 2.43 20.63 9.39
N LYS A 50 2.28 21.69 8.58
CA LYS A 50 0.98 22.22 8.22
C LYS A 50 0.48 21.58 6.93
N LEU A 51 -0.67 20.93 6.97
CA LEU A 51 -1.40 20.47 5.78
C LEU A 51 -2.71 21.24 5.72
N PHE A 52 -3.03 21.81 4.55
CA PHE A 52 -4.21 22.66 4.35
C PHE A 52 -4.32 23.87 5.30
N GLY A 53 -3.18 24.41 5.73
CA GLY A 53 -3.12 25.56 6.65
C GLY A 53 -3.14 25.20 8.14
N GLU A 54 -3.43 23.94 8.48
CA GLU A 54 -3.55 23.46 9.85
C GLU A 54 -2.45 22.47 10.22
N LYS A 55 -2.10 22.39 11.51
CA LYS A 55 -1.14 21.38 11.97
C LYS A 55 -1.71 19.99 11.72
N PHE A 56 -0.91 19.13 11.12
CA PHE A 56 -1.32 17.78 10.79
C PHE A 56 -1.31 16.90 12.04
N PHE A 57 -2.50 16.45 12.46
CA PHE A 57 -2.68 15.49 13.53
C PHE A 57 -3.62 14.37 13.05
N PRO A 58 -3.08 13.24 12.57
CA PRO A 58 -3.90 12.09 12.20
C PRO A 58 -4.55 11.46 13.43
N GLU A 59 -5.75 10.92 13.27
CA GLU A 59 -6.45 10.21 14.36
C GLU A 59 -6.05 8.73 14.48
N PHE A 60 -5.71 8.11 13.37
CA PHE A 60 -5.27 6.71 13.30
C PHE A 60 -4.42 6.47 12.06
N VAL A 61 -3.77 5.31 12.02
CA VAL A 61 -3.04 4.82 10.87
C VAL A 61 -3.78 3.63 10.27
N LEU A 62 -3.98 3.61 8.96
CA LEU A 62 -4.51 2.45 8.25
C LEU A 62 -3.34 1.62 7.67
N SER A 63 -3.17 0.40 8.14
CA SER A 63 -2.23 -0.58 7.58
C SER A 63 -2.92 -1.46 6.55
N LEU A 64 -2.30 -1.60 5.37
CA LEU A 64 -2.87 -2.29 4.21
C LEU A 64 -2.30 -3.71 4.01
N GLY A 65 -1.92 -4.37 5.10
CA GLY A 65 -1.48 -5.77 5.12
C GLY A 65 0.00 -6.00 4.81
N ASP A 66 0.41 -7.26 4.86
CA ASP A 66 1.81 -7.67 4.91
C ASP A 66 2.51 -7.05 6.13
N ASN A 67 1.86 -7.20 7.28
CA ASN A 67 2.27 -6.57 8.54
C ASN A 67 3.60 -7.15 9.03
N PHE A 68 3.83 -8.45 8.82
CA PHE A 68 5.00 -9.15 9.33
C PHE A 68 5.65 -10.05 8.26
N TYR A 69 6.79 -9.59 7.71
CA TYR A 69 7.55 -10.35 6.72
C TYR A 69 8.51 -11.40 7.32
N ASP A 70 8.88 -12.46 6.59
CA ASP A 70 8.35 -12.89 5.28
C ASP A 70 7.24 -13.97 5.42
N SER A 71 6.87 -14.33 6.65
CA SER A 71 5.90 -15.41 6.91
C SER A 71 4.97 -15.14 8.08
N GLY A 72 4.52 -13.90 8.27
CA GLY A 72 3.57 -13.54 9.33
C GLY A 72 4.15 -13.82 10.71
N ILE A 73 3.27 -14.00 11.70
CA ILE A 73 3.61 -14.38 13.08
C ILE A 73 2.70 -15.52 13.53
N SER A 74 3.14 -16.29 14.51
CA SER A 74 2.35 -17.29 15.22
C SER A 74 2.12 -16.85 16.67
N LEU A 75 1.25 -17.55 17.39
CA LEU A 75 1.09 -17.33 18.83
C LEU A 75 2.38 -17.56 19.64
N LYS A 76 3.37 -18.27 19.08
CA LYS A 76 4.65 -18.54 19.78
C LYS A 76 5.65 -17.40 19.68
N ASP A 77 5.62 -16.64 18.59
CA ASP A 77 6.58 -15.57 18.29
C ASP A 77 5.92 -14.18 18.18
N ALA A 78 4.60 -14.06 18.40
CA ALA A 78 3.87 -12.81 18.27
C ALA A 78 4.49 -11.67 19.10
N ASP A 79 4.66 -11.85 20.41
CA ASP A 79 5.21 -10.82 21.30
C ASP A 79 6.60 -10.35 20.85
N GLU A 80 7.49 -11.31 20.52
CA GLU A 80 8.84 -11.03 20.06
C GLU A 80 8.83 -10.24 18.74
N ARG A 81 7.95 -10.62 17.81
CA ARG A 81 7.85 -10.00 16.49
C ARG A 81 7.22 -8.62 16.55
N PHE A 82 6.23 -8.40 17.40
CA PHE A 82 5.72 -7.06 17.68
C PHE A 82 6.83 -6.18 18.27
N LEU A 83 7.59 -6.67 19.24
CA LEU A 83 8.70 -5.92 19.83
C LEU A 83 9.78 -5.57 18.79
N LYS A 84 10.27 -6.58 18.07
CA LYS A 84 11.40 -6.43 17.15
C LYS A 84 11.04 -5.70 15.86
N THR A 85 9.86 -5.92 15.30
CA THR A 85 9.48 -5.37 13.98
C THR A 85 8.61 -4.12 14.11
N PHE A 86 7.57 -4.16 14.95
CA PHE A 86 6.58 -3.08 15.02
C PHE A 86 7.01 -1.97 15.99
N TYR A 87 7.23 -2.30 17.26
CA TYR A 87 7.55 -1.31 18.29
C TYR A 87 8.93 -0.67 18.09
N LYS A 88 9.93 -1.43 17.64
CA LYS A 88 11.25 -0.85 17.32
C LYS A 88 11.15 0.26 16.27
N ALA A 89 10.23 0.16 15.31
CA ALA A 89 10.01 1.20 14.29
C ALA A 89 9.03 2.29 14.76
N TYR A 90 7.82 1.88 15.14
CA TYR A 90 6.67 2.77 15.32
C TYR A 90 6.41 3.13 16.79
N GLY A 91 7.21 2.62 17.72
CA GLY A 91 7.17 2.99 19.12
C GLY A 91 7.26 4.51 19.30
N GLY A 92 6.36 5.04 20.14
CA GLY A 92 6.28 6.47 20.44
C GLY A 92 5.42 7.31 19.48
N ILE A 93 4.86 6.74 18.40
CA ILE A 93 3.92 7.48 17.52
C ILE A 93 2.58 7.76 18.22
N GLY A 94 2.15 6.86 19.12
CA GLY A 94 0.95 7.07 19.96
C GLY A 94 -0.39 7.02 19.21
N LEU A 95 -0.41 6.54 17.96
CA LEU A 95 -1.63 6.36 17.16
C LEU A 95 -2.10 4.91 17.18
N GLN A 96 -3.42 4.71 17.10
CA GLN A 96 -4.01 3.40 16.87
C GLN A 96 -3.77 2.97 15.41
N TRP A 97 -3.37 1.72 15.20
CA TRP A 97 -3.25 1.14 13.86
C TRP A 97 -4.49 0.31 13.56
N ILE A 98 -5.24 0.67 12.53
CA ILE A 98 -6.35 -0.10 11.97
C ILE A 98 -5.77 -0.95 10.85
N THR A 99 -5.85 -2.28 10.95
CA THR A 99 -5.13 -3.16 10.01
C THR A 99 -6.00 -4.21 9.34
N LEU A 100 -5.45 -4.79 8.28
CA LEU A 100 -5.94 -5.98 7.58
C LEU A 100 -4.77 -6.92 7.30
N ALA A 101 -5.05 -8.14 6.85
CA ALA A 101 -4.00 -9.11 6.51
C ALA A 101 -3.62 -9.07 5.01
N GLY A 102 -2.35 -9.30 4.73
CA GLY A 102 -1.78 -9.52 3.41
C GLY A 102 -1.27 -10.95 3.19
N ASN A 103 -0.68 -11.24 2.03
CA ASN A 103 -0.24 -12.62 1.74
C ASN A 103 0.88 -13.13 2.65
N ASN A 104 1.79 -12.26 3.09
CA ASN A 104 2.88 -12.66 3.98
C ASN A 104 2.35 -13.03 5.35
N ASP A 105 1.26 -12.43 5.78
CA ASP A 105 0.60 -12.73 7.06
C ASP A 105 0.01 -14.15 7.11
N TYR A 106 -0.40 -14.68 5.94
CA TYR A 106 -0.87 -16.06 5.77
C TYR A 106 0.22 -17.09 5.50
N LYS A 107 1.47 -16.68 5.24
CA LYS A 107 2.52 -17.63 4.83
C LYS A 107 2.92 -18.50 6.02
N VAL A 108 2.86 -19.81 5.82
CA VAL A 108 3.36 -20.80 6.78
C VAL A 108 4.79 -21.19 6.41
N PRO A 109 5.77 -21.07 7.34
CA PRO A 109 7.14 -21.55 7.13
C PRO A 109 7.19 -23.00 6.66
N LYS A 110 8.12 -23.35 5.76
CA LYS A 110 8.20 -24.70 5.16
C LYS A 110 8.33 -25.83 6.17
N ASN A 111 9.00 -25.58 7.31
CA ASN A 111 9.17 -26.53 8.41
C ASN A 111 7.90 -26.73 9.25
N GLU A 112 6.89 -25.88 9.11
CA GLU A 112 5.61 -25.97 9.84
C GLU A 112 4.45 -26.48 8.96
N GLN A 113 4.67 -26.58 7.65
CA GLN A 113 3.71 -27.13 6.69
C GLN A 113 3.45 -28.61 6.95
N ILE A 114 2.20 -29.03 6.85
CA ILE A 114 1.81 -30.43 7.05
C ILE A 114 2.02 -31.16 5.74
N ASN A 115 2.84 -32.21 5.76
CA ASN A 115 2.97 -33.19 4.69
C ASN A 115 2.35 -34.52 5.14
N ILE A 116 1.12 -34.83 4.72
CA ILE A 116 0.43 -36.08 5.11
C ILE A 116 1.04 -37.30 4.38
N THR A 117 2.06 -37.10 3.53
CA THR A 117 2.58 -38.10 2.61
C THR A 117 3.88 -38.79 3.02
N GLU A 118 4.21 -38.86 4.31
CA GLU A 118 5.35 -39.72 4.77
C GLU A 118 5.12 -41.23 4.55
N ASN A 119 3.92 -41.66 4.16
CA ASN A 119 3.68 -43.01 3.65
C ASN A 119 3.96 -43.20 2.15
N LYS A 120 4.47 -42.19 1.42
CA LYS A 120 4.79 -42.30 -0.02
C LYS A 120 6.23 -42.71 -0.31
N ASN A 121 7.14 -42.69 0.67
CA ASN A 121 8.53 -43.11 0.47
C ASN A 121 9.01 -44.05 1.57
N GLY A 122 8.61 -45.32 1.48
CA GLY A 122 9.37 -46.43 2.05
C GLY A 122 10.77 -46.51 1.40
N LYS A 123 11.69 -45.63 1.79
CA LYS A 123 13.13 -45.91 1.82
C LYS A 123 13.54 -46.22 3.26
N GLY A 124 12.71 -47.00 3.96
CA GLY A 124 13.15 -47.80 5.09
C GLY A 124 14.07 -48.90 4.57
N LYS A 125 15.15 -49.17 5.30
CA LYS A 125 16.13 -50.23 5.07
C LYS A 125 15.48 -51.50 4.50
N LYS A 126 16.10 -52.09 3.46
CA LYS A 126 15.72 -53.38 2.86
C LYS A 126 15.61 -54.47 3.94
N HIS A 127 14.43 -54.65 4.52
CA HIS A 127 14.03 -55.91 5.12
C HIS A 127 13.17 -56.68 4.11
N LYS A 128 13.65 -57.86 3.71
CA LYS A 128 12.92 -58.79 2.86
C LYS A 128 11.67 -59.27 3.61
N GLY A 129 10.54 -58.62 3.39
CA GLY A 129 9.22 -59.04 3.85
C GLY A 129 8.18 -58.57 2.84
N HIS A 130 7.19 -59.41 2.54
CA HIS A 130 6.14 -59.14 1.56
C HIS A 130 5.41 -57.81 1.80
N HIS A 131 5.73 -56.78 1.00
CA HIS A 131 4.93 -55.56 0.96
C HIS A 131 3.73 -55.76 0.03
N LYS A 132 2.53 -55.79 0.62
CA LYS A 132 1.28 -55.55 -0.11
C LYS A 132 1.32 -54.11 -0.62
N ASN A 133 1.33 -53.93 -1.94
CA ASN A 133 1.05 -52.64 -2.56
C ASN A 133 -0.40 -52.27 -2.24
N VAL A 134 -0.61 -51.35 -1.30
CA VAL A 134 -1.94 -50.81 -1.03
C VAL A 134 -2.30 -49.90 -2.20
N HIS A 135 -3.23 -50.33 -3.05
CA HIS A 135 -3.72 -49.53 -4.16
C HIS A 135 -4.76 -48.53 -3.62
N ILE A 136 -4.33 -47.29 -3.39
CA ILE A 136 -5.21 -46.20 -2.95
C ILE A 136 -6.03 -45.75 -4.17
N SER A 137 -7.36 -45.71 -4.04
CA SER A 137 -8.25 -45.25 -5.11
C SER A 137 -8.02 -43.75 -5.42
N GLU A 138 -8.34 -43.33 -6.65
CA GLU A 138 -8.25 -41.91 -7.04
C GLU A 138 -9.17 -41.00 -6.18
N GLU A 139 -10.30 -41.52 -5.71
CA GLU A 139 -11.19 -40.78 -4.80
C GLU A 139 -10.54 -40.56 -3.43
N GLU A 140 -9.87 -41.58 -2.90
CA GLU A 140 -9.20 -41.48 -1.61
C GLU A 140 -7.98 -40.55 -1.68
N LYS A 141 -7.24 -40.56 -2.80
CA LYS A 141 -6.17 -39.56 -3.04
C LYS A 141 -6.71 -38.14 -3.02
N LYS A 142 -7.83 -37.87 -3.70
CA LYS A 142 -8.46 -36.54 -3.72
C LYS A 142 -8.94 -36.10 -2.34
N ARG A 143 -9.44 -37.03 -1.52
CA ARG A 143 -9.83 -36.75 -0.13
C ARG A 143 -8.64 -36.36 0.73
N ILE A 144 -7.54 -37.12 0.68
CA ILE A 144 -6.30 -36.82 1.41
C ILE A 144 -5.72 -35.47 0.97
N GLU A 145 -5.68 -35.19 -0.34
CA GLU A 145 -5.21 -33.90 -0.86
C GLU A 145 -6.08 -32.73 -0.42
N LYS A 146 -7.40 -32.93 -0.34
CA LYS A 146 -8.31 -31.91 0.19
C LYS A 146 -8.03 -31.65 1.67
N GLN A 147 -7.92 -32.70 2.47
CA GLN A 147 -7.63 -32.60 3.90
C GLN A 147 -6.32 -31.85 4.15
N GLU A 148 -5.24 -32.19 3.44
CA GLU A 148 -3.95 -31.50 3.56
C GLU A 148 -4.05 -30.01 3.23
N LYS A 149 -4.81 -29.65 2.19
CA LYS A 149 -5.05 -28.24 1.82
C LYS A 149 -5.84 -27.50 2.89
N ASP A 150 -6.87 -28.14 3.44
CA ASP A 150 -7.73 -27.56 4.47
C ASP A 150 -6.94 -27.34 5.77
N GLU A 151 -6.13 -28.31 6.20
CA GLU A 151 -5.28 -28.17 7.39
C GLU A 151 -4.19 -27.09 7.23
N ASN A 152 -3.52 -27.05 6.07
CA ASN A 152 -2.55 -25.99 5.79
C ASN A 152 -3.20 -24.60 5.70
N PHE A 153 -4.44 -24.52 5.23
CA PHE A 153 -5.21 -23.27 5.20
C PHE A 153 -5.60 -22.80 6.61
N GLU A 154 -6.07 -23.68 7.48
CA GLU A 154 -6.39 -23.31 8.86
C GLU A 154 -5.13 -22.89 9.64
N LYS A 155 -4.00 -23.57 9.44
CA LYS A 155 -2.69 -23.11 9.98
C LYS A 155 -2.30 -21.72 9.50
N ALA A 156 -2.55 -21.40 8.23
CA ALA A 156 -2.32 -20.07 7.70
C ALA A 156 -3.22 -19.02 8.36
N ARG A 157 -4.48 -19.37 8.65
CA ARG A 157 -5.44 -18.49 9.36
C ARG A 157 -5.05 -18.26 10.81
N GLU A 158 -4.55 -19.27 11.52
CA GLU A 158 -4.05 -19.12 12.90
C GLU A 158 -2.98 -18.03 13.01
N ARG A 159 -2.14 -17.85 11.98
CA ARG A 159 -1.13 -16.77 11.92
C ARG A 159 -1.74 -15.37 11.76
N VAL A 160 -2.85 -15.27 11.04
CA VAL A 160 -3.64 -14.03 10.98
C VAL A 160 -4.27 -13.73 12.34
N LEU A 161 -4.85 -14.75 12.98
CA LEU A 161 -5.43 -14.61 14.32
C LEU A 161 -4.40 -14.21 15.37
N ALA A 162 -3.15 -14.67 15.25
CA ALA A 162 -2.06 -14.30 16.16
C ALA A 162 -1.76 -12.79 16.15
N GLN A 163 -2.07 -12.06 15.08
CA GLN A 163 -1.92 -10.60 15.03
C GLN A 163 -3.00 -9.86 15.81
N MET A 164 -4.15 -10.49 16.02
CA MET A 164 -5.33 -9.87 16.63
C MET A 164 -5.22 -9.72 18.15
N ILE A 165 -4.21 -10.37 18.76
CA ILE A 165 -4.03 -10.40 20.21
C ILE A 165 -3.42 -9.10 20.76
N HIS A 166 -2.76 -8.30 19.91
CA HIS A 166 -2.12 -7.05 20.30
C HIS A 166 -3.05 -5.86 20.09
N SER A 167 -3.28 -5.08 21.14
CA SER A 167 -4.22 -3.95 21.14
C SER A 167 -3.81 -2.78 20.24
N GLU A 168 -2.52 -2.64 19.92
CA GLU A 168 -1.96 -1.54 19.14
C GLU A 168 -2.38 -1.62 17.67
N MET A 169 -2.55 -2.85 17.17
CA MET A 169 -3.14 -3.14 15.87
C MET A 169 -4.57 -3.61 16.05
N LYS A 170 -5.53 -2.69 15.91
CA LYS A 170 -6.95 -3.03 15.88
C LYS A 170 -7.22 -3.92 14.68
N PHE A 171 -7.44 -5.20 14.98
CA PHE A 171 -7.77 -6.23 14.00
C PHE A 171 -8.82 -7.21 14.59
N PRO A 172 -10.11 -6.84 14.64
CA PRO A 172 -11.13 -7.59 15.37
C PRO A 172 -11.60 -8.87 14.66
N SER A 173 -11.50 -8.92 13.33
CA SER A 173 -11.79 -10.09 12.51
C SER A 173 -11.05 -9.98 11.16
N GLU A 174 -10.92 -11.09 10.40
CA GLU A 174 -10.24 -11.13 9.09
C GLU A 174 -10.75 -10.05 8.13
N TYR A 175 -12.03 -9.72 8.23
CA TYR A 175 -12.70 -8.60 7.55
C TYR A 175 -13.73 -7.98 8.49
N TYR A 176 -13.89 -6.66 8.44
CA TYR A 176 -14.72 -5.90 9.38
C TYR A 176 -15.05 -4.51 8.84
N VAL A 177 -15.87 -3.76 9.57
CA VAL A 177 -16.14 -2.36 9.29
C VAL A 177 -15.52 -1.50 10.38
N HIS A 178 -14.79 -0.47 9.98
CA HIS A 178 -14.36 0.61 10.83
C HIS A 178 -15.03 1.89 10.37
N SER A 179 -15.81 2.52 11.24
CA SER A 179 -16.42 3.83 10.96
C SER A 179 -15.85 4.87 11.91
N HIS A 180 -15.73 6.09 11.42
CA HIS A 180 -15.27 7.23 12.19
C HIS A 180 -16.18 8.43 11.89
N ASN A 181 -16.65 9.09 12.94
CA ASN A 181 -17.51 10.26 12.81
C ASN A 181 -16.69 11.53 13.15
N LEU A 182 -16.59 12.43 12.17
CA LEU A 182 -15.84 13.68 12.25
C LEU A 182 -16.82 14.84 12.18
N GLU A 183 -17.15 15.47 13.31
CA GLU A 183 -17.90 16.74 13.38
C GLU A 183 -19.06 16.88 12.37
N GLY A 184 -19.87 15.81 12.20
CA GLY A 184 -21.02 15.80 11.28
C GLY A 184 -20.80 15.07 9.95
N PHE A 185 -19.60 14.57 9.67
CA PHE A 185 -19.28 13.70 8.55
C PHE A 185 -19.01 12.27 9.02
N ASN A 186 -19.52 11.28 8.28
CA ASN A 186 -19.30 9.87 8.54
C ASN A 186 -18.38 9.27 7.48
N VAL A 187 -17.21 8.82 7.91
CA VAL A 187 -16.25 8.09 7.08
C VAL A 187 -16.27 6.63 7.46
N VAL A 188 -16.52 5.76 6.47
CA VAL A 188 -16.60 4.31 6.67
C VAL A 188 -15.52 3.62 5.85
N PHE A 189 -14.79 2.74 6.51
CA PHE A 189 -13.81 1.83 5.92
C PHE A 189 -14.34 0.40 6.05
N ILE A 190 -14.65 -0.23 4.93
CA ILE A 190 -14.90 -1.67 4.87
C ILE A 190 -13.56 -2.37 4.64
N MET A 191 -13.07 -3.03 5.67
CA MET A 191 -11.80 -3.75 5.69
C MET A 191 -12.04 -5.17 5.16
N ILE A 192 -11.43 -5.51 4.03
CA ILE A 192 -11.58 -6.82 3.38
C ILE A 192 -10.26 -7.59 3.35
N ASP A 193 -10.35 -8.90 3.55
CA ASP A 193 -9.27 -9.84 3.30
C ASP A 193 -9.23 -10.31 1.84
N THR A 194 -8.30 -9.76 1.06
CA THR A 194 -8.15 -10.13 -0.36
C THR A 194 -7.48 -11.48 -0.56
N PHE A 195 -6.75 -12.02 0.43
CA PHE A 195 -6.21 -13.39 0.36
C PHE A 195 -7.34 -14.42 0.40
N LEU A 196 -8.34 -14.22 1.26
CA LEU A 196 -9.53 -15.06 1.32
C LEU A 196 -10.40 -14.90 0.06
N LEU A 197 -10.58 -13.66 -0.43
CA LEU A 197 -11.43 -13.39 -1.59
C LEU A 197 -10.81 -13.88 -2.90
N CYS A 198 -9.52 -13.63 -3.12
CA CYS A 198 -8.89 -13.83 -4.43
C CYS A 198 -7.82 -14.94 -4.45
N GLY A 199 -7.43 -15.49 -3.30
CA GLY A 199 -6.34 -16.46 -3.18
C GLY A 199 -4.98 -15.81 -2.98
N GLY A 200 -4.02 -16.59 -2.47
CA GLY A 200 -2.66 -16.12 -2.17
C GLY A 200 -1.70 -16.13 -3.36
N SER A 201 -2.12 -16.74 -4.46
CA SER A 201 -1.32 -16.89 -5.68
C SER A 201 -2.25 -17.06 -6.89
N ARG A 202 -1.70 -16.96 -8.11
CA ARG A 202 -2.45 -17.30 -9.34
C ARG A 202 -2.99 -18.74 -9.30
N LYS A 203 -2.20 -19.70 -8.81
CA LYS A 203 -2.61 -21.11 -8.70
C LYS A 203 -3.77 -21.29 -7.73
N ASP A 204 -3.71 -20.61 -6.59
CA ASP A 204 -4.78 -20.61 -5.60
C ASP A 204 -6.07 -20.06 -6.21
N SER A 205 -5.95 -18.93 -6.90
CA SER A 205 -7.07 -18.24 -7.52
C SER A 205 -7.78 -19.10 -8.58
N LEU A 206 -7.00 -19.80 -9.41
CA LEU A 206 -7.52 -20.77 -10.38
C LEU A 206 -8.15 -21.99 -9.68
N SER A 207 -7.63 -22.39 -8.52
CA SER A 207 -8.21 -23.50 -7.75
C SER A 207 -9.57 -23.12 -7.18
N LEU A 208 -9.71 -21.89 -6.65
CA LEU A 208 -10.99 -21.37 -6.16
C LEU A 208 -12.06 -21.28 -7.26
N GLN A 209 -11.67 -20.95 -8.49
CA GLN A 209 -12.59 -20.92 -9.65
C GLN A 209 -13.05 -22.32 -10.05
N LYS A 210 -12.15 -23.31 -10.05
CA LYS A 210 -12.50 -24.70 -10.38
C LYS A 210 -13.50 -25.31 -9.40
N GLU A 211 -13.61 -24.76 -8.20
CA GLU A 211 -14.55 -25.19 -7.17
C GLU A 211 -15.91 -24.45 -7.23
N GLU A 212 -16.10 -23.53 -8.19
CA GLU A 212 -17.41 -22.89 -8.41
C GLU A 212 -18.47 -23.92 -8.82
N GLY A 213 -19.68 -23.79 -8.27
CA GLY A 213 -20.79 -24.69 -8.55
C GLY A 213 -20.70 -26.08 -7.90
N LEU A 214 -19.60 -26.42 -7.22
CA LEU A 214 -19.50 -27.67 -6.46
C LEU A 214 -20.45 -27.67 -5.25
N SER A 215 -20.84 -28.87 -4.79
CA SER A 215 -21.55 -29.02 -3.52
C SER A 215 -20.64 -28.65 -2.34
N GLN A 216 -21.25 -28.24 -1.22
CA GLN A 216 -20.53 -27.79 -0.02
C GLN A 216 -19.47 -28.80 0.46
N GLU A 217 -19.80 -30.09 0.45
CA GLU A 217 -18.91 -31.17 0.90
C GLU A 217 -17.66 -31.34 0.04
N LYS A 218 -17.74 -30.96 -1.25
CA LYS A 218 -16.63 -31.06 -2.20
C LYS A 218 -15.71 -29.85 -2.19
N LYS A 219 -16.17 -28.72 -1.65
CA LYS A 219 -15.39 -27.48 -1.55
C LYS A 219 -14.36 -27.56 -0.42
N THR A 220 -13.18 -27.01 -0.67
CA THR A 220 -12.13 -26.77 0.32
C THR A 220 -12.58 -25.73 1.35
N ALA A 221 -11.99 -25.78 2.54
CA ALA A 221 -12.21 -24.78 3.60
C ALA A 221 -11.95 -23.35 3.08
N LYS A 222 -10.91 -23.18 2.25
CA LYS A 222 -10.59 -21.91 1.60
C LYS A 222 -11.71 -21.41 0.67
N LYS A 223 -12.31 -22.29 -0.13
CA LYS A 223 -13.45 -21.93 -0.99
C LYS A 223 -14.67 -21.54 -0.15
N LEU A 224 -14.95 -22.26 0.93
CA LEU A 224 -16.05 -21.93 1.84
C LEU A 224 -15.85 -20.58 2.52
N ALA A 225 -14.63 -20.28 2.96
CA ALA A 225 -14.26 -18.97 3.52
C ALA A 225 -14.43 -17.84 2.50
N GLN A 226 -14.01 -18.06 1.24
CA GLN A 226 -14.20 -17.11 0.13
C GLN A 226 -15.69 -16.77 -0.07
N GLU A 227 -16.55 -17.80 -0.18
CA GLU A 227 -17.99 -17.62 -0.41
C GLU A 227 -18.67 -16.91 0.76
N LYS A 228 -18.32 -17.28 1.99
CA LYS A 228 -18.81 -16.62 3.20
C LYS A 228 -18.44 -15.14 3.22
N HIS A 229 -17.20 -14.82 2.86
CA HIS A 229 -16.72 -13.44 2.84
C HIS A 229 -17.41 -12.60 1.75
N PHE A 230 -17.55 -13.11 0.52
CA PHE A 230 -18.33 -12.42 -0.51
C PHE A 230 -19.79 -12.20 -0.09
N ALA A 231 -20.43 -13.22 0.50
CA ALA A 231 -21.80 -13.09 1.00
C ALA A 231 -21.94 -12.05 2.13
N TRP A 232 -20.93 -11.93 2.99
CA TRP A 232 -20.87 -10.88 4.00
C TRP A 232 -20.71 -9.50 3.35
N LEU A 233 -19.80 -9.36 2.38
CA LEU A 233 -19.50 -8.09 1.72
C LEU A 233 -20.72 -7.57 0.93
N GLU A 234 -21.38 -8.45 0.19
CA GLU A 234 -22.62 -8.16 -0.56
C GLU A 234 -23.76 -7.65 0.35
N LYS A 235 -23.82 -8.14 1.59
CA LYS A 235 -24.79 -7.67 2.60
C LYS A 235 -24.33 -6.42 3.34
N THR A 236 -23.04 -6.15 3.40
CA THR A 236 -22.44 -5.10 4.24
C THR A 236 -22.35 -3.78 3.49
N LEU A 237 -21.85 -3.79 2.26
CA LEU A 237 -21.69 -2.57 1.43
C LEU A 237 -22.96 -1.71 1.37
N PRO A 238 -24.16 -2.26 1.07
CA PRO A 238 -25.37 -1.43 0.93
C PRO A 238 -25.76 -0.69 2.21
N LYS A 239 -25.38 -1.21 3.39
CA LYS A 239 -25.70 -0.60 4.69
C LYS A 239 -25.02 0.75 4.89
N TYR A 240 -23.92 1.00 4.17
CA TYR A 240 -23.11 2.21 4.30
C TYR A 240 -23.14 3.07 3.03
N SER A 241 -24.07 2.80 2.12
CA SER A 241 -24.28 3.58 0.88
C SER A 241 -24.64 5.06 1.12
N ARG A 242 -24.94 5.44 2.37
CA ARG A 242 -25.23 6.82 2.79
C ARG A 242 -24.10 7.46 3.60
N ALA A 243 -22.96 6.80 3.76
CA ALA A 243 -21.80 7.44 4.36
C ALA A 243 -21.33 8.58 3.45
N ASP A 244 -20.86 9.68 4.03
CA ASP A 244 -20.29 10.80 3.26
C ASP A 244 -19.05 10.32 2.47
N TYR A 245 -18.27 9.45 3.10
CA TYR A 245 -17.19 8.71 2.45
C TYR A 245 -17.26 7.23 2.77
N LEU A 246 -17.29 6.42 1.73
CA LEU A 246 -17.27 4.96 1.82
C LEU A 246 -16.00 4.44 1.14
N PHE A 247 -15.00 4.11 1.94
CA PHE A 247 -13.78 3.47 1.49
C PHE A 247 -13.88 1.95 1.65
N VAL A 248 -13.24 1.23 0.74
CA VAL A 248 -12.95 -0.19 0.92
C VAL A 248 -11.44 -0.37 0.93
N ALA A 249 -10.91 -1.10 1.91
CA ALA A 249 -9.48 -1.35 2.03
C ALA A 249 -9.20 -2.85 1.96
N GLY A 250 -8.24 -3.24 1.12
CA GLY A 250 -7.78 -4.62 0.97
C GLY A 250 -6.28 -4.65 0.72
N HIS A 251 -5.64 -5.82 0.79
CA HIS A 251 -4.20 -5.87 0.56
C HIS A 251 -3.86 -5.80 -0.94
N TYR A 252 -4.56 -6.56 -1.80
CA TYR A 252 -4.26 -6.61 -3.24
C TYR A 252 -4.91 -5.46 -4.00
N PRO A 253 -4.18 -4.78 -4.90
CA PRO A 253 -4.75 -3.94 -5.95
C PRO A 253 -5.76 -4.72 -6.80
N LEU A 254 -6.82 -4.06 -7.29
CA LEU A 254 -7.82 -4.67 -8.19
C LEU A 254 -7.55 -4.35 -9.67
N TYR A 255 -6.93 -3.21 -9.93
CA TYR A 255 -6.16 -2.96 -11.13
C TYR A 255 -4.68 -3.17 -10.78
N MET A 256 -4.00 -4.09 -11.47
CA MET A 256 -2.66 -4.55 -11.12
C MET A 256 -1.79 -4.79 -12.37
N SER A 257 -0.48 -4.93 -12.13
CA SER A 257 0.51 -5.43 -13.08
C SER A 257 0.23 -6.85 -13.62
N GLU A 258 0.60 -7.12 -14.87
CA GLU A 258 0.44 -8.34 -15.64
C GLU A 258 1.07 -9.52 -14.89
N GLY A 259 0.40 -10.67 -14.98
CA GLY A 259 0.87 -11.92 -14.39
C GLY A 259 0.32 -12.23 -13.00
N ASP A 260 -0.31 -11.26 -12.33
CA ASP A 260 -0.80 -11.43 -10.97
C ASP A 260 -2.31 -11.81 -10.91
N ARG A 261 -2.75 -12.23 -9.72
CA ARG A 261 -3.98 -12.99 -9.32
C ARG A 261 -5.27 -12.77 -10.13
N SER A 262 -6.23 -13.70 -9.99
CA SER A 262 -7.36 -13.78 -10.93
C SER A 262 -8.16 -12.48 -11.13
N TYR A 263 -8.13 -12.04 -12.38
CA TYR A 263 -9.05 -11.09 -13.00
C TYR A 263 -10.51 -11.31 -12.58
N THR A 264 -10.96 -12.55 -12.39
CA THR A 264 -12.36 -12.85 -12.03
C THR A 264 -12.75 -12.33 -10.64
N CYS A 265 -11.89 -12.48 -9.64
CA CYS A 265 -12.14 -11.98 -8.29
C CYS A 265 -12.17 -10.45 -8.28
N ALA A 266 -11.16 -9.84 -8.91
CA ALA A 266 -11.06 -8.39 -9.02
C ALA A 266 -12.28 -7.80 -9.73
N ASN A 267 -12.75 -8.41 -10.83
CA ASN A 267 -13.97 -7.97 -11.52
C ASN A 267 -15.20 -8.05 -10.64
N ARG A 268 -15.36 -9.14 -9.88
CA ARG A 268 -16.49 -9.28 -8.95
C ARG A 268 -16.48 -8.17 -7.91
N LEU A 269 -15.32 -7.86 -7.32
CA LEU A 269 -15.17 -6.77 -6.35
C LEU A 269 -15.43 -5.41 -7.00
N ARG A 270 -14.82 -5.10 -8.15
CA ARG A 270 -15.06 -3.85 -8.89
C ARG A 270 -16.54 -3.63 -9.21
N ASN A 271 -17.25 -4.69 -9.62
CA ASN A 271 -18.70 -4.62 -9.86
C ASN A 271 -19.49 -4.34 -8.58
N LEU A 272 -19.14 -4.95 -7.46
CA LEU A 272 -19.77 -4.65 -6.16
C LEU A 272 -19.50 -3.21 -5.73
N PHE A 273 -18.29 -2.71 -5.93
CA PHE A 273 -17.88 -1.37 -5.54
C PHE A 273 -18.58 -0.32 -6.39
N LYS A 274 -18.65 -0.52 -7.71
CA LYS A 274 -19.43 0.29 -8.65
C LYS A 274 -20.91 0.36 -8.25
N LYS A 275 -21.52 -0.80 -7.95
CA LYS A 275 -22.93 -0.88 -7.54
C LYS A 275 -23.24 -0.07 -6.27
N ASN A 276 -22.26 0.08 -5.38
CA ASN A 276 -22.43 0.77 -4.11
C ASN A 276 -21.77 2.17 -4.07
N ASN A 277 -21.30 2.68 -5.21
CA ASN A 277 -20.71 4.01 -5.35
C ASN A 277 -19.66 4.34 -4.26
N ILE A 278 -18.69 3.45 -4.06
CA ILE A 278 -17.62 3.70 -3.09
C ILE A 278 -16.78 4.92 -3.48
N SER A 279 -16.20 5.62 -2.51
CA SER A 279 -15.35 6.79 -2.73
C SER A 279 -14.00 6.41 -3.34
N ALA A 280 -13.31 5.43 -2.74
CA ALA A 280 -12.07 4.87 -3.25
C ALA A 280 -11.77 3.49 -2.67
N TYR A 281 -10.95 2.73 -3.38
CA TYR A 281 -10.35 1.48 -2.92
C TYR A 281 -8.89 1.70 -2.49
N LEU A 282 -8.53 1.25 -1.30
CA LEU A 282 -7.19 1.41 -0.71
C LEU A 282 -6.47 0.06 -0.72
N ALA A 283 -5.26 0.02 -1.27
CA ALA A 283 -4.49 -1.21 -1.44
C ALA A 283 -3.00 -1.07 -1.09
N GLY A 284 -2.38 -2.20 -0.77
CA GLY A 284 -0.93 -2.33 -0.61
C GLY A 284 -0.37 -3.28 -1.66
N HIS A 285 0.34 -4.30 -1.19
CA HIS A 285 0.91 -5.43 -1.96
C HIS A 285 1.98 -5.07 -3.00
N GLU A 286 1.65 -4.24 -3.98
CA GLU A 286 2.64 -3.69 -4.92
C GLU A 286 3.54 -2.73 -4.13
N HIS A 287 4.85 -2.97 -4.16
CA HIS A 287 5.85 -2.21 -3.39
C HIS A 287 6.14 -0.85 -4.03
N SER A 288 5.09 -0.06 -4.27
CA SER A 288 5.11 1.22 -4.95
C SER A 288 4.01 2.15 -4.41
N LEU A 289 4.03 3.40 -4.86
CA LEU A 289 2.97 4.39 -4.58
C LEU A 289 2.26 4.77 -5.89
N LYS A 290 0.95 4.52 -5.97
CA LYS A 290 0.16 4.80 -7.19
C LYS A 290 -1.21 5.35 -6.86
N TYR A 291 -1.72 6.21 -7.72
CA TYR A 291 -3.13 6.57 -7.78
C TYR A 291 -3.67 6.20 -9.16
N ILE A 292 -4.79 5.50 -9.20
CA ILE A 292 -5.37 4.92 -10.42
C ILE A 292 -6.83 5.38 -10.52
N GLN A 293 -7.19 5.95 -11.66
CA GLN A 293 -8.53 6.50 -11.89
C GLN A 293 -9.12 5.97 -13.19
N ILE A 294 -10.05 5.02 -13.09
CA ILE A 294 -10.61 4.32 -14.26
C ILE A 294 -12.11 4.56 -14.37
N PRO A 295 -12.58 5.27 -15.42
CA PRO A 295 -14.01 5.38 -15.71
C PRO A 295 -14.59 3.99 -16.02
N GLU A 296 -15.57 3.56 -15.22
CA GLU A 296 -16.19 2.23 -15.31
C GLU A 296 -17.65 2.28 -15.80
N SER A 297 -18.21 3.49 -15.85
CA SER A 297 -19.49 3.87 -16.46
C SER A 297 -19.58 5.39 -16.56
N GLU A 298 -20.62 5.92 -17.19
CA GLU A 298 -20.89 7.38 -17.27
C GLU A 298 -21.02 8.06 -15.89
N THR A 299 -21.37 7.29 -14.85
CA THR A 299 -21.70 7.83 -13.51
C THR A 299 -20.76 7.34 -12.41
N PHE A 300 -19.78 6.50 -12.74
CA PHE A 300 -18.88 5.92 -11.74
C PHE A 300 -17.46 5.80 -12.27
N THR A 301 -16.53 6.37 -11.50
CA THR A 301 -15.10 6.27 -11.72
C THR A 301 -14.49 5.50 -10.56
N PHE A 302 -13.75 4.44 -10.88
CA PHE A 302 -13.04 3.65 -9.89
C PHE A 302 -11.74 4.34 -9.51
N ASN A 303 -11.66 4.80 -8.26
CA ASN A 303 -10.44 5.38 -7.68
C ASN A 303 -9.73 4.33 -6.84
N GLN A 304 -8.47 4.05 -7.13
CA GLN A 304 -7.62 3.15 -6.35
C GLN A 304 -6.34 3.84 -5.91
N ILE A 305 -6.02 3.72 -4.63
CA ILE A 305 -4.76 4.19 -4.05
C ILE A 305 -3.94 2.96 -3.67
N VAL A 306 -2.73 2.86 -4.20
CA VAL A 306 -1.75 1.83 -3.83
C VAL A 306 -0.69 2.49 -2.97
N SER A 307 -0.53 2.01 -1.74
CA SER A 307 0.45 2.48 -0.75
C SER A 307 1.18 1.30 -0.11
N GLY A 308 2.03 0.62 -0.89
CA GLY A 308 2.76 -0.58 -0.45
C GLY A 308 4.27 -0.40 -0.23
N ALA A 309 4.78 0.83 -0.26
CA ALA A 309 6.22 1.12 -0.33
C ALA A 309 6.92 1.36 1.02
N ALA A 310 6.32 0.97 2.16
CA ALA A 310 6.84 1.36 3.48
C ALA A 310 8.11 0.59 3.91
N THR A 311 8.21 -0.69 3.56
CA THR A 311 9.32 -1.58 3.99
C THR A 311 10.19 -2.05 2.84
N LYS A 312 9.55 -2.36 1.70
CA LYS A 312 10.17 -2.80 0.44
C LYS A 312 9.69 -1.84 -0.64
N MET A 313 10.56 -1.57 -1.61
CA MET A 313 10.21 -0.71 -2.74
C MET A 313 10.75 -1.24 -4.06
N GLU A 314 9.87 -1.35 -5.06
CA GLU A 314 10.20 -1.74 -6.41
C GLU A 314 10.59 -0.49 -7.24
N ASN A 315 11.81 -0.52 -7.76
CA ASN A 315 12.41 0.36 -8.77
C ASN A 315 11.84 1.80 -8.88
N CYS A 316 12.13 2.63 -7.88
CA CYS A 316 11.60 3.98 -7.72
C CYS A 316 12.06 5.03 -8.77
N LEU A 317 13.16 4.79 -9.49
CA LEU A 317 13.72 5.72 -10.48
C LEU A 317 13.27 5.41 -11.92
N GLN A 318 12.60 4.27 -12.13
CA GLN A 318 12.21 3.84 -13.46
C GLN A 318 10.69 3.74 -13.53
N GLU A 319 10.06 4.84 -13.90
CA GLU A 319 8.61 4.95 -14.10
C GLU A 319 8.04 3.84 -14.99
N LYS A 320 8.80 3.41 -16.00
CA LYS A 320 8.45 2.27 -16.85
C LYS A 320 8.25 0.99 -16.05
N HIS A 321 9.07 0.66 -15.06
CA HIS A 321 8.85 -0.58 -14.28
C HIS A 321 7.64 -0.49 -13.33
N VAL A 322 7.27 0.72 -12.94
CA VAL A 322 6.09 0.97 -12.11
C VAL A 322 4.80 0.84 -12.95
N LEU A 323 4.86 1.15 -14.25
CA LEU A 323 3.72 1.22 -15.16
C LEU A 323 3.63 0.06 -16.19
N SER A 324 4.74 -0.59 -16.55
CA SER A 324 4.90 -1.50 -17.72
C SER A 324 4.09 -2.78 -17.70
N ASN A 325 3.37 -3.02 -16.63
CA ASN A 325 2.66 -4.26 -16.43
C ASN A 325 1.15 -4.06 -16.49
N TYR A 326 0.60 -2.86 -16.68
CA TYR A 326 -0.86 -2.75 -16.79
C TYR A 326 -1.27 -3.08 -18.23
N LYS A 327 -2.26 -3.98 -18.41
CA LYS A 327 -2.76 -4.33 -19.74
C LYS A 327 -3.19 -3.06 -20.48
N ASP A 328 -2.64 -2.93 -21.69
CA ASP A 328 -2.93 -1.99 -22.78
C ASP A 328 -4.20 -1.13 -22.56
N ASP A 329 -4.00 0.19 -22.53
CA ASP A 329 -4.97 1.32 -22.57
C ASP A 329 -5.23 2.09 -21.27
N TYR A 330 -4.64 1.72 -20.13
CA TYR A 330 -4.81 2.47 -18.86
C TYR A 330 -3.56 3.20 -18.35
N GLU A 331 -2.45 3.20 -19.08
CA GLU A 331 -1.22 3.90 -18.64
C GLU A 331 -1.49 5.38 -18.33
N ASP A 332 -2.24 6.07 -19.20
CA ASP A 332 -2.66 7.48 -19.02
C ASP A 332 -3.61 7.70 -17.83
N LYS A 333 -4.10 6.61 -17.20
CA LYS A 333 -5.03 6.62 -16.07
C LYS A 333 -4.33 6.30 -14.75
N ILE A 334 -3.01 6.08 -14.77
CA ILE A 334 -2.20 5.77 -13.61
C ILE A 334 -1.26 6.93 -13.34
N ILE A 335 -1.37 7.49 -12.15
CA ILE A 335 -0.43 8.48 -11.65
C ILE A 335 0.57 7.74 -10.75
N ASN A 336 1.81 7.64 -11.23
CA ASN A 336 2.92 7.18 -10.40
C ASN A 336 3.20 8.25 -9.33
N MET A 337 2.91 7.94 -8.08
CA MET A 337 3.10 8.87 -6.97
C MET A 337 4.53 8.87 -6.43
N THR A 338 5.31 7.84 -6.77
CA THR A 338 6.67 7.64 -6.28
C THR A 338 7.59 8.85 -6.47
N PRO A 339 7.67 9.49 -7.66
CA PRO A 339 8.57 10.63 -7.88
C PRO A 339 8.19 11.85 -7.02
N TYR A 340 6.91 11.99 -6.68
CA TYR A 340 6.43 13.09 -5.85
C TYR A 340 6.85 12.91 -4.39
N PHE A 341 6.83 11.68 -3.87
CA PHE A 341 7.20 11.42 -2.48
C PHE A 341 8.71 11.16 -2.27
N ARG A 342 9.49 11.08 -3.36
CA ARG A 342 10.91 10.66 -3.46
C ARG A 342 11.35 9.66 -2.41
N ILE A 343 10.51 8.65 -2.21
CA ILE A 343 10.88 7.47 -1.44
C ILE A 343 11.70 6.60 -2.39
N CYS A 344 12.97 6.33 -2.09
CA CYS A 344 13.77 5.34 -2.82
C CYS A 344 14.66 4.62 -1.80
N HIS A 345 14.35 3.36 -1.49
CA HIS A 345 15.27 2.48 -0.79
C HIS A 345 15.85 1.45 -1.75
N PRO A 346 17.14 1.10 -1.65
CA PRO A 346 17.67 -0.10 -2.28
C PRO A 346 17.10 -1.42 -1.69
N ALA A 347 16.35 -1.36 -0.59
CA ALA A 347 15.81 -2.54 0.09
C ALA A 347 14.54 -2.94 -0.63
N GLY A 348 14.64 -3.97 -1.46
CA GLY A 348 13.60 -4.38 -2.40
C GLY A 348 14.10 -4.44 -3.83
N LEU A 349 15.21 -3.77 -4.15
CA LEU A 349 15.83 -3.88 -5.48
C LEU A 349 16.58 -5.20 -5.59
N ASN A 350 16.35 -5.92 -6.69
CA ASN A 350 17.28 -6.97 -7.09
C ASN A 350 18.60 -6.35 -7.58
N GLU A 351 19.64 -7.19 -7.74
CA GLU A 351 20.98 -6.73 -8.10
C GLU A 351 21.02 -5.92 -9.41
N THR A 352 20.20 -6.31 -10.39
CA THR A 352 20.07 -5.61 -11.68
C THR A 352 19.48 -4.21 -11.49
N GLN A 353 18.34 -4.12 -10.81
CA GLN A 353 17.66 -2.86 -10.51
C GLN A 353 18.56 -1.92 -9.69
N PHE A 354 19.31 -2.46 -8.73
CA PHE A 354 20.28 -1.68 -7.96
C PHE A 354 21.35 -1.08 -8.87
N LYS A 355 21.97 -1.88 -9.73
CA LYS A 355 23.01 -1.43 -10.68
C LYS A 355 22.48 -0.39 -11.67
N GLU A 356 21.26 -0.56 -12.16
CA GLU A 356 20.62 0.41 -13.05
C GLU A 356 20.33 1.74 -12.35
N ASN A 357 19.82 1.70 -11.12
CA ASN A 357 19.59 2.92 -10.34
C ASN A 357 20.89 3.67 -10.03
N GLN A 358 21.98 2.95 -9.73
CA GLN A 358 23.31 3.56 -9.58
C GLN A 358 23.79 4.23 -10.87
N LYS A 359 23.48 3.65 -12.04
CA LYS A 359 23.84 4.22 -13.35
C LYS A 359 23.06 5.51 -13.64
N ILE A 360 21.76 5.53 -13.34
CA ILE A 360 20.90 6.72 -13.49
C ILE A 360 21.40 7.84 -12.59
N LEU A 361 21.59 7.57 -11.29
CA LEU A 361 22.11 8.54 -10.34
C LEU A 361 23.46 9.11 -10.80
N LYS A 362 24.40 8.24 -11.20
CA LYS A 362 25.70 8.70 -11.68
C LYS A 362 25.59 9.60 -12.92
N LYS A 363 24.64 9.32 -13.81
CA LYS A 363 24.37 10.14 -15.00
C LYS A 363 23.85 11.53 -14.60
N GLU A 364 22.81 11.59 -13.76
CA GLU A 364 22.20 12.85 -13.29
C GLU A 364 23.22 13.73 -12.52
N TRP A 365 24.06 13.13 -11.67
CA TRP A 365 25.16 13.85 -11.01
C TRP A 365 26.22 14.37 -11.99
N THR A 366 26.47 13.65 -13.08
CA THR A 366 27.38 14.11 -14.13
C THR A 366 26.79 15.29 -14.90
N GLU A 367 25.50 15.22 -15.24
CA GLU A 367 24.75 16.31 -15.88
C GLU A 367 24.74 17.57 -14.99
N LYS A 368 24.54 17.40 -13.68
CA LYS A 368 24.63 18.51 -12.71
C LYS A 368 25.98 19.20 -12.78
N ARG A 369 27.07 18.44 -12.70
CA ARG A 369 28.43 18.99 -12.71
C ARG A 369 28.74 19.72 -14.03
N ILE A 370 28.29 19.18 -15.16
CA ILE A 370 28.43 19.84 -16.46
C ILE A 370 27.68 21.17 -16.48
N LEU A 371 26.42 21.20 -16.01
CA LEU A 371 25.62 22.43 -15.92
C LEU A 371 26.27 23.47 -15.01
N GLU A 372 26.84 23.07 -13.87
CA GLU A 372 27.59 23.95 -12.96
C GLU A 372 28.84 24.55 -13.63
N GLU A 373 29.60 23.74 -14.38
CA GLU A 373 30.78 24.19 -15.14
C GLU A 373 30.39 25.18 -16.24
N GLU A 374 29.36 24.87 -17.04
CA GLU A 374 28.87 25.77 -18.10
C GLU A 374 28.33 27.10 -17.55
N ILE A 375 27.59 27.08 -16.43
CA ILE A 375 27.12 28.30 -15.77
C ILE A 375 28.31 29.15 -15.31
N LYS A 376 29.34 28.53 -14.74
CA LYS A 376 30.55 29.20 -14.28
C LYS A 376 31.33 29.84 -15.42
N GLU A 377 31.43 29.18 -16.57
CA GLU A 377 32.04 29.74 -17.78
C GLU A 377 31.29 31.01 -18.24
N ILE A 378 29.95 30.98 -18.25
CA ILE A 378 29.15 32.16 -18.60
C ILE A 378 29.30 33.30 -17.57
N GLU A 379 29.42 32.97 -16.28
CA GLU A 379 29.66 33.96 -15.21
C GLU A 379 31.03 34.64 -15.36
N GLN A 380 32.07 33.91 -15.77
CA GLN A 380 33.38 34.49 -16.05
C GLN A 380 33.34 35.48 -17.23
N ILE A 381 32.55 35.20 -18.27
CA ILE A 381 32.37 36.11 -19.42
C ILE A 381 31.63 37.40 -18.99
N LYS A 382 30.69 37.30 -18.03
CA LYS A 382 29.93 38.45 -17.49
C LYS A 382 30.78 39.45 -16.71
N GLU A 383 31.88 39.01 -16.09
CA GLU A 383 32.76 39.91 -15.34
C GLU A 383 33.61 40.81 -16.25
N ASP A 384 33.86 40.39 -17.50
CA ASP A 384 34.85 41.04 -18.36
C ASP A 384 34.28 41.87 -19.53
N GLN A 385 33.00 41.75 -19.93
CA GLN A 385 32.46 42.44 -21.14
C GLN A 385 30.94 42.72 -21.15
N VAL A 386 30.48 43.51 -22.15
CA VAL A 386 29.05 43.64 -22.52
C VAL A 386 28.57 42.30 -23.06
N VAL A 387 27.65 41.65 -22.34
CA VAL A 387 27.20 40.29 -22.63
C VAL A 387 26.05 40.29 -23.65
N PRO A 388 26.14 39.49 -24.74
CA PRO A 388 25.05 39.30 -25.69
C PRO A 388 23.76 38.78 -25.02
N GLU A 389 22.60 39.26 -25.47
CA GLU A 389 21.29 38.90 -24.90
C GLU A 389 21.02 37.38 -24.95
N ASP A 390 21.46 36.71 -26.01
CA ASP A 390 21.35 35.25 -26.15
C ASP A 390 22.09 34.49 -25.05
N LEU A 391 23.27 34.98 -24.64
CA LEU A 391 24.06 34.37 -23.57
C LEU A 391 23.40 34.59 -22.19
N VAL A 392 22.72 35.72 -22.01
CA VAL A 392 21.91 36.00 -20.80
C VAL A 392 20.70 35.06 -20.73
N ASN A 393 20.01 34.85 -21.85
CA ASN A 393 18.88 33.92 -21.92
C ASN A 393 19.32 32.46 -21.67
N GLU A 394 20.45 32.06 -22.26
CA GLU A 394 21.03 30.74 -22.02
C GLU A 394 21.43 30.54 -20.56
N TYR A 395 22.04 31.54 -19.92
CA TYR A 395 22.36 31.51 -18.49
C TYR A 395 21.12 31.22 -17.62
N TRP A 396 20.03 31.95 -17.84
CA TRP A 396 18.81 31.77 -17.05
C TRP A 396 18.13 30.44 -17.33
N ARG A 397 18.17 29.95 -18.58
CA ARG A 397 17.70 28.61 -18.93
C ARG A 397 18.49 27.53 -18.18
N LYS A 398 19.83 27.58 -18.25
CA LYS A 398 20.71 26.62 -17.55
C LYS A 398 20.55 26.70 -16.03
N LYS A 399 20.38 27.90 -15.45
CA LYS A 399 20.07 28.03 -14.02
C LYS A 399 18.71 27.45 -13.64
N ALA A 400 17.70 27.58 -14.50
CA ALA A 400 16.40 26.96 -14.27
C ALA A 400 16.49 25.42 -14.34
N GLU A 401 17.26 24.90 -15.29
CA GLU A 401 17.54 23.47 -15.45
C GLU A 401 18.33 22.91 -14.26
N LEU A 402 19.43 23.57 -13.87
CA LEU A 402 20.21 23.21 -12.67
C LEU A 402 19.32 23.23 -11.43
N LYS A 403 18.49 24.25 -11.24
CA LYS A 403 17.57 24.33 -10.10
C LYS A 403 16.55 23.19 -10.10
N GLU A 404 16.11 22.72 -11.26
CA GLU A 404 15.20 21.58 -11.36
C GLU A 404 15.93 20.25 -11.08
N LEU A 405 17.15 20.11 -11.59
CA LEU A 405 18.01 18.95 -11.34
C LEU A 405 18.47 18.88 -9.87
N GLU A 406 18.75 20.00 -9.22
CA GLU A 406 19.06 20.08 -7.78
C GLU A 406 17.86 19.79 -6.90
N LYS A 407 16.64 20.14 -7.35
CA LYS A 407 15.45 19.62 -6.68
C LYS A 407 15.45 18.10 -6.78
N GLN A 408 15.74 17.51 -7.94
CA GLN A 408 15.73 16.06 -8.12
C GLN A 408 16.84 15.35 -7.32
N LEU A 409 18.03 15.94 -7.29
CA LEU A 409 19.23 15.50 -6.58
C LEU A 409 19.37 16.24 -5.25
N ASP A 410 18.55 15.93 -4.26
CA ASP A 410 18.79 16.45 -2.91
C ASP A 410 20.13 15.86 -2.39
N ALA A 411 20.97 16.65 -1.72
CA ALA A 411 22.24 16.15 -1.17
C ALA A 411 22.01 15.00 -0.18
N ASP A 412 20.86 14.98 0.50
CA ASP A 412 20.41 13.91 1.39
C ASP A 412 20.05 12.61 0.64
N THR A 413 19.68 12.69 -0.64
CA THR A 413 19.41 11.52 -1.52
C THR A 413 20.63 10.62 -1.64
N PHE A 414 21.82 11.21 -1.74
CA PHE A 414 23.07 10.47 -1.91
C PHE A 414 23.55 9.84 -0.59
N VAL A 415 23.41 10.58 0.53
CA VAL A 415 23.83 10.12 1.86
C VAL A 415 22.88 9.03 2.40
N ASN A 416 21.59 9.14 2.14
CA ASN A 416 20.58 8.23 2.71
C ASN A 416 20.26 7.02 1.82
N GLY A 417 20.84 6.94 0.62
CA GLY A 417 20.63 5.84 -0.31
C GLY A 417 19.32 5.94 -1.10
N GLY A 418 18.88 7.16 -1.41
CA GLY A 418 17.76 7.45 -2.31
C GLY A 418 16.57 8.18 -1.67
N PHE A 419 16.48 8.31 -0.35
CA PHE A 419 15.31 8.92 0.26
C PHE A 419 15.35 10.43 0.31
N VAL A 420 14.27 11.04 -0.13
CA VAL A 420 13.89 12.40 0.24
C VAL A 420 12.36 12.45 0.38
N ALA A 421 11.84 12.45 1.59
CA ALA A 421 10.45 12.85 1.78
C ALA A 421 10.36 14.38 1.67
N VAL A 422 10.29 14.91 0.45
CA VAL A 422 10.28 16.35 0.20
C VAL A 422 9.17 16.99 1.00
N LYS A 423 9.46 18.16 1.58
CA LYS A 423 8.44 19.14 1.91
C LYS A 423 7.85 19.65 0.59
N ILE A 424 6.86 18.94 0.04
CA ILE A 424 6.07 19.50 -1.05
C ILE A 424 5.15 20.54 -0.40
N ASP A 425 5.32 21.81 -0.75
CA ASP A 425 4.19 22.74 -0.73
C ASP A 425 3.19 22.20 -1.76
N ILE A 426 2.25 21.36 -1.31
CA ILE A 426 1.28 20.73 -2.19
C ILE A 426 0.39 21.85 -2.74
N ASN A 427 0.78 22.40 -3.88
CA ASN A 427 -0.04 23.30 -4.66
C ASN A 427 -1.09 22.44 -5.36
N PHE A 428 -2.19 22.16 -4.65
CA PHE A 428 -3.34 21.39 -5.14
C PHE A 428 -3.92 21.91 -6.46
N ALA A 429 -3.57 23.15 -6.86
CA ALA A 429 -3.94 23.76 -8.13
C ALA A 429 -3.49 22.96 -9.38
N ARG A 430 -2.50 22.06 -9.27
CA ARG A 430 -2.05 21.23 -10.40
C ARG A 430 -2.87 19.95 -10.62
N PHE A 431 -3.74 19.59 -9.67
CA PHE A 431 -4.76 18.54 -9.84
C PHE A 431 -6.06 19.19 -10.33
N SER A 432 -6.01 19.88 -11.48
CA SER A 432 -7.22 20.30 -12.17
C SER A 432 -7.79 19.08 -12.90
N PHE A 433 -8.77 18.43 -12.28
CA PHE A 433 -9.58 17.43 -12.93
C PHE A 433 -10.47 18.11 -13.98
N GLU A 434 -10.43 17.63 -15.22
CA GLU A 434 -11.52 17.91 -16.16
C GLU A 434 -12.77 17.17 -15.66
N THR A 435 -13.55 17.84 -14.81
CA THR A 435 -14.95 17.43 -14.61
C THR A 435 -15.67 17.64 -15.93
N VAL A 436 -16.17 16.55 -16.50
CA VAL A 436 -17.12 16.57 -17.60
C VAL A 436 -18.26 17.55 -17.26
N GLY A 437 -18.36 18.62 -18.05
CA GLY A 437 -19.66 19.26 -18.34
C GLY A 437 -20.04 20.57 -17.63
N GLU A 438 -19.23 21.63 -17.68
CA GLU A 438 -19.69 23.00 -17.35
C GLU A 438 -20.81 23.52 -18.30
N ASN A 439 -21.08 22.82 -19.41
CA ASN A 439 -22.04 23.24 -20.44
C ASN A 439 -23.45 22.67 -20.30
N GLU A 440 -23.74 21.74 -19.38
CA GLU A 440 -25.09 21.19 -19.20
C GLU A 440 -25.97 21.95 -18.19
N LEU A 441 -25.38 22.78 -17.32
CA LEU A 441 -26.12 23.52 -16.28
C LEU A 441 -26.71 24.86 -16.73
N LYS A 442 -26.38 25.36 -17.93
CA LYS A 442 -26.83 26.68 -18.42
C LYS A 442 -28.24 26.72 -19.02
N SER A 443 -28.95 25.59 -19.11
CA SER A 443 -30.29 25.55 -19.73
C SER A 443 -31.46 25.63 -18.73
N ARG A 444 -31.21 25.68 -17.42
CA ARG A 444 -32.27 25.80 -16.42
C ARG A 444 -31.99 26.95 -15.46
N VAL A 445 -33.00 27.81 -15.31
CA VAL A 445 -33.10 28.97 -14.41
C VAL A 445 -32.55 30.27 -15.01
N GLY A 446 -33.43 30.97 -15.73
CA GLY A 446 -33.27 32.39 -15.99
C GLY A 446 -33.47 33.20 -14.70
N ARG A 447 -32.53 34.09 -14.39
CA ARG A 447 -32.77 35.44 -13.82
C ARG A 447 -31.46 36.23 -13.81
N LYS A 448 -31.59 37.51 -14.21
CA LYS A 448 -30.57 38.55 -14.28
C LYS A 448 -29.67 38.61 -13.04
N ILE A 449 -28.36 38.72 -13.25
CA ILE A 449 -27.44 39.31 -12.28
C ILE A 449 -26.74 40.51 -12.92
N VAL A 450 -26.83 41.62 -12.20
CA VAL A 450 -26.23 42.93 -12.47
C VAL A 450 -24.72 42.84 -12.33
N THR A 451 -23.99 43.44 -13.27
CA THR A 451 -22.53 43.52 -13.27
C THR A 451 -22.03 44.54 -12.25
N GLY A 452 -21.26 44.09 -11.26
CA GLY A 452 -20.47 44.93 -10.36
C GLY A 452 -19.01 44.49 -10.41
N LYS A 453 -18.13 45.35 -10.95
CA LYS A 453 -16.67 45.17 -10.95
C LYS A 453 -16.14 45.36 -9.52
N GLN A 454 -15.33 44.43 -9.03
CA GLN A 454 -14.25 44.73 -8.08
C GLN A 454 -13.05 43.78 -8.28
N ASN A 455 -11.87 44.35 -8.08
CA ASN A 455 -10.55 43.91 -8.52
C ASN A 455 -9.86 42.90 -7.57
N HIS A 456 -9.08 42.00 -8.18
CA HIS A 456 -7.82 41.37 -7.73
C HIS A 456 -7.65 40.86 -6.28
N LEU A 457 -7.76 39.53 -6.12
CA LEU A 457 -6.81 38.65 -5.40
C LEU A 457 -7.29 37.19 -5.59
N GLY A 458 -6.64 36.47 -6.51
CA GLY A 458 -7.02 35.11 -6.88
C GLY A 458 -6.63 34.09 -5.82
N VAL A 459 -7.50 33.89 -4.84
CA VAL A 459 -7.48 32.73 -3.93
C VAL A 459 -8.44 31.70 -4.53
N PHE A 460 -7.90 30.71 -5.23
CA PHE A 460 -8.68 29.53 -5.63
C PHE A 460 -8.65 28.52 -4.48
N SER A 461 -9.63 28.62 -3.59
CA SER A 461 -9.92 27.60 -2.60
C SER A 461 -10.65 26.43 -3.26
N LEU A 462 -10.09 25.23 -3.19
CA LEU A 462 -10.81 23.98 -3.40
C LEU A 462 -11.73 23.77 -2.19
N VAL A 463 -12.95 24.31 -2.28
CA VAL A 463 -14.06 23.98 -1.39
C VAL A 463 -15.01 23.12 -2.20
N PHE A 464 -15.19 21.86 -1.80
CA PHE A 464 -16.32 21.06 -2.26
C PHE A 464 -17.59 21.69 -1.67
N TYR A 465 -18.22 22.59 -2.44
CA TYR A 465 -19.53 23.13 -2.12
C TYR A 465 -20.60 22.20 -2.69
N ASP A 466 -21.17 21.34 -1.86
CA ASP A 466 -22.57 20.95 -2.02
C ASP A 466 -23.41 21.96 -1.24
N LYS A 467 -24.18 22.79 -1.97
CA LYS A 467 -25.05 23.79 -1.37
C LYS A 467 -26.26 23.11 -0.71
N ILE A 468 -26.21 22.99 0.62
CA ILE A 468 -27.40 23.01 1.46
C ILE A 468 -27.99 24.42 1.36
N TYR A 469 -29.13 24.55 0.68
CA TYR A 469 -29.98 25.73 0.87
C TYR A 469 -30.70 25.58 2.20
N LEU A 470 -30.41 26.49 3.12
CA LEU A 470 -31.21 26.75 4.31
C LEU A 470 -32.68 27.02 3.92
N ARG A 471 -33.57 26.17 4.41
CA ARG A 471 -34.80 26.60 5.07
C ARG A 471 -35.16 25.65 6.20
#